data_AF-A0A382I8P1-F1
#
_entry.id   AF-A0A382I8P1-F1
#
_cell.length_a   1.000
_cell.length_b   1.000
_cell.length_c   1.000
_cell.angle_alpha   90.00
_cell.angle_beta   90.00
_cell.angle_gamma   90.00
#
_symmetry.space_group_name_H-M   'P 1'
#
loop_
_entity.id
_entity.type
_entity.pdbx_description
1 polymer ?
#
loop_
_entity_poly.entity_id
_entity_poly.type
_entity_poly.pdbx_seq_one_letter_code
_entity_poly.pdbx_strand_id
1 'polypeptide(L)'
;TDIVEAITRLSYFYKHESCGQCTPCREGTGWMFRIMKKMIDGNVHHEDIDKLLDVTKQVEGHTICALGDAAAWPIQGLMRHFRPEVEKRIEENQQRKAVA
;
A
#
# COMPACT_ATOMS: atom_id res chain seq x y z
N THR A 1 16.80 -7.24 3.29
CA THR A 1 15.66 -6.49 3.86
C THR A 1 14.46 -6.76 3.00
N ASP A 2 13.31 -7.08 3.60
CA ASP A 2 12.06 -7.19 2.85
C ASP A 2 11.54 -5.77 2.56
N ILE A 3 11.57 -5.37 1.29
CA ILE A 3 11.18 -4.00 0.90
C ILE A 3 9.67 -3.78 1.06
N VAL A 4 8.86 -4.81 0.83
CA VAL A 4 7.39 -4.75 0.97
C VAL A 4 7.03 -4.57 2.44
N GLU A 5 7.70 -5.29 3.33
CA GLU A 5 7.53 -5.13 4.78
C GLU A 5 7.95 -3.72 5.24
N ALA A 6 9.10 -3.23 4.75
CA ALA A 6 9.59 -1.89 5.08
C ALA A 6 8.60 -0.78 4.65
N ILE A 7 8.07 -0.84 3.44
CA ILE A 7 7.07 0.14 2.97
C ILE A 7 5.75 -0.03 3.72
N THR A 8 5.36 -1.25 4.07
CA THR A 8 4.17 -1.48 4.92
C THR A 8 4.32 -0.82 6.28
N ARG A 9 5.54 -0.86 6.86
CA ARG A 9 5.84 -0.19 8.13
C ARG A 9 5.74 1.33 8.01
N LEU A 10 6.15 1.91 6.87
CA LEU A 10 5.94 3.33 6.57
C LEU A 10 4.46 3.67 6.42
N SER A 11 3.67 2.86 5.71
CA SER A 11 2.23 3.06 5.60
C SER A 11 1.54 3.01 6.97
N TYR A 12 1.97 2.12 7.87
CA TYR A 12 1.48 2.11 9.25
C TYR A 12 1.84 3.39 10.00
N PHE A 13 3.07 3.89 9.84
CA PHE A 13 3.51 5.15 10.45
C PHE A 13 2.61 6.31 10.01
N TYR A 14 2.38 6.50 8.71
CA TYR A 14 1.49 7.56 8.23
C TYR A 14 0.04 7.39 8.67
N LYS A 15 -0.44 6.14 8.78
CA LYS A 15 -1.75 5.85 9.37
C LYS A 15 -1.82 6.20 10.87
N HIS A 16 -0.71 6.10 11.59
CA HIS A 16 -0.65 6.40 13.02
C HIS A 16 -0.51 7.90 13.28
N GLU A 17 0.33 8.57 12.51
CA GLU A 17 0.64 10.01 12.66
C GLU A 17 -0.30 10.94 11.86
N SER A 18 -1.31 10.38 11.18
CA SER A 18 -2.37 11.16 10.55
C SER A 18 -3.23 11.82 11.63
N CYS A 19 -3.33 13.15 11.61
CA CYS A 19 -4.19 13.91 12.53
C CYS A 19 -5.69 13.66 12.32
N GLY A 20 -6.08 13.02 11.21
CA GLY A 20 -7.46 12.65 10.91
C GLY A 20 -8.37 13.78 10.42
N GLN A 21 -7.85 14.99 10.17
CA GLN A 21 -8.69 16.14 9.82
C GLN A 21 -9.39 16.01 8.46
N CYS A 22 -8.65 15.66 7.40
CA CYS A 22 -9.23 15.48 6.06
C CYS A 22 -9.55 14.01 5.77
N THR A 23 -10.73 13.75 5.20
CA THR A 23 -11.22 12.40 4.87
C THR A 23 -10.27 11.58 3.97
N PRO A 24 -9.71 12.11 2.87
CA PRO A 24 -8.80 11.33 2.02
C PRO A 24 -7.57 10.84 2.80
N CYS A 25 -7.00 11.65 3.69
CA CYS A 25 -5.91 11.20 4.55
C CYS A 25 -6.41 10.22 5.62
N ARG A 26 -7.44 10.58 6.41
CA ARG A 26 -7.94 9.79 7.55
C ARG A 26 -8.34 8.37 7.14
N GLU A 27 -9.13 8.25 6.07
CA GLU A 27 -9.63 6.95 5.60
C GLU A 27 -8.65 6.27 4.64
N GLY A 28 -8.02 7.05 3.76
CA GLY A 28 -7.11 6.55 2.73
C GLY A 28 -5.85 5.92 3.32
N THR A 29 -5.18 6.57 4.29
CA THR A 29 -3.98 5.98 4.92
C THR A 29 -4.30 4.67 5.64
N GLY A 30 -5.48 4.60 6.27
CA GLY A 30 -5.98 3.39 6.91
C GLY A 30 -6.21 2.25 5.93
N TRP A 31 -6.83 2.55 4.78
CA TRP A 31 -7.08 1.57 3.73
C TRP A 31 -5.80 1.10 3.05
N MET A 32 -4.90 2.04 2.69
CA MET A 32 -3.60 1.74 2.10
C MET A 32 -2.79 0.79 2.99
N PHE A 33 -2.70 1.07 4.29
CA PHE A 33 -2.02 0.18 5.25
C PHE A 33 -2.62 -1.24 5.27
N ARG A 34 -3.96 -1.37 5.24
CA ARG A 34 -4.61 -2.70 5.26
C ARG A 34 -4.27 -3.53 4.03
N ILE A 35 -4.19 -2.91 2.84
CA ILE A 35 -3.79 -3.60 1.62
C ILE A 35 -2.30 -3.97 1.66
N MET A 36 -1.43 -3.03 2.06
CA MET A 36 0.00 -3.28 2.24
C MET A 36 0.27 -4.43 3.22
N LYS A 37 -0.48 -4.50 4.33
CA LYS A 37 -0.39 -5.60 5.29
C LYS A 37 -0.74 -6.96 4.67
N LYS A 38 -1.79 -7.03 3.83
CA LYS A 38 -2.13 -8.26 3.10
C LYS A 38 -1.06 -8.65 2.07
N MET A 39 -0.36 -7.66 1.53
CA MET A 39 0.72 -7.85 0.56
C MET A 39 1.95 -8.54 1.14
N ILE A 40 2.25 -8.35 2.43
CA ILE A 40 3.33 -9.08 3.12
C ILE A 40 3.13 -10.59 2.99
N ASP A 41 1.90 -11.05 3.22
CA ASP A 41 1.54 -12.48 3.13
C ASP A 41 1.25 -12.94 1.69
N GLY A 42 1.39 -12.05 0.69
CA GLY A 42 0.98 -12.30 -0.69
C GLY A 42 -0.53 -12.55 -0.85
N ASN A 43 -1.37 -12.16 0.12
CA ASN A 43 -2.81 -12.44 0.14
C ASN A 43 -3.61 -11.32 -0.55
N VAL A 44 -3.24 -11.01 -1.79
CA VAL A 44 -3.87 -10.00 -2.65
C VAL A 44 -3.91 -10.50 -4.09
N HIS A 45 -4.73 -9.88 -4.92
CA HIS A 45 -4.77 -10.13 -6.37
C HIS A 45 -4.09 -8.98 -7.13
N HIS A 46 -3.73 -9.21 -8.39
CA HIS A 46 -3.16 -8.15 -9.24
C HIS A 46 -4.08 -6.93 -9.33
N GLU A 47 -5.40 -7.12 -9.40
CA GLU A 47 -6.37 -6.02 -9.39
C GLU A 47 -6.33 -5.17 -8.11
N ASP A 48 -5.94 -5.76 -6.97
CA ASP A 48 -5.83 -5.04 -5.71
C ASP A 48 -4.64 -4.06 -5.74
N ILE A 49 -3.60 -4.35 -6.54
CA ILE A 49 -2.48 -3.44 -6.77
C ILE A 49 -2.95 -2.21 -7.55
N ASP A 50 -3.71 -2.41 -8.62
CA ASP A 50 -4.19 -1.31 -9.45
C ASP A 50 -5.18 -0.43 -8.66
N LYS A 51 -6.10 -1.06 -7.90
CA LYS A 51 -6.98 -0.36 -6.95
C LYS A 51 -6.16 0.42 -5.91
N LEU A 52 -5.07 -0.15 -5.41
CA LEU A 52 -4.20 0.54 -4.46
C LEU A 52 -3.56 1.79 -5.07
N LEU A 53 -3.06 1.69 -6.30
CA LEU A 53 -2.49 2.82 -7.02
C LEU A 53 -3.53 3.91 -7.28
N ASP A 54 -4.76 3.55 -7.63
CA ASP A 54 -5.83 4.53 -7.80
C ASP A 54 -6.14 5.24 -6.48
N VAL A 55 -6.21 4.53 -5.37
CA VAL A 55 -6.39 5.16 -4.06
C VAL A 55 -5.23 6.08 -3.71
N THR A 56 -3.97 5.73 -4.01
CA THR A 56 -2.85 6.63 -3.75
C THR A 56 -3.01 7.97 -4.48
N LYS A 57 -3.52 7.96 -5.72
CA LYS A 57 -3.80 9.18 -6.50
C LYS A 57 -5.01 9.96 -5.99
N GLN A 58 -5.98 9.28 -5.36
CA GLN A 58 -7.12 9.96 -4.71
C GLN A 58 -6.73 10.59 -3.37
N VAL A 59 -5.67 10.11 -2.72
CA VAL A 59 -5.11 10.73 -1.51
C VAL A 59 -4.20 11.89 -1.89
N GLU A 60 -3.32 11.67 -2.87
CA GLU A 60 -2.41 12.68 -3.40
C GLU A 60 -3.18 13.88 -3.96
N GLY A 61 -2.79 15.09 -3.58
CA GLY A 61 -3.39 16.34 -4.08
C GLY A 61 -4.81 16.65 -3.59
N HIS A 62 -5.45 15.76 -2.82
CA HIS A 62 -6.79 15.97 -2.28
C HIS A 62 -6.81 16.12 -0.74
N THR A 63 -5.64 16.29 -0.12
CA THR A 63 -5.50 16.44 1.33
C THR A 63 -5.17 17.89 1.72
N ILE A 64 -5.43 18.26 2.99
CA ILE A 64 -5.20 19.63 3.47
C ILE A 64 -3.70 19.95 3.60
N CYS A 65 -2.88 18.97 3.98
CA CYS A 65 -1.44 19.11 4.12
C CYS A 65 -0.71 17.97 3.40
N ALA A 66 0.60 18.12 3.23
CA ALA A 66 1.44 17.17 2.48
C ALA A 66 1.62 15.79 3.12
N LEU A 67 1.02 15.51 4.30
CA LEU A 67 1.07 14.17 4.90
C LEU A 67 0.37 13.14 4.01
N GLY A 68 -0.72 13.53 3.32
CA GLY A 68 -1.39 12.66 2.35
C GLY A 68 -0.47 12.23 1.21
N ASP A 69 0.23 13.18 0.62
CA ASP A 69 1.20 12.94 -0.44
C ASP A 69 2.37 12.08 0.06
N ALA A 70 2.90 12.42 1.25
CA ALA A 70 3.97 11.65 1.90
C ALA A 70 3.56 10.21 2.24
N ALA A 71 2.27 9.94 2.46
CA ALA A 71 1.74 8.59 2.67
C ALA A 71 1.52 7.82 1.36
N ALA A 72 1.18 8.51 0.28
CA ALA A 72 0.92 7.93 -1.05
C ALA A 72 2.22 7.58 -1.79
N TRP A 73 3.21 8.47 -1.76
CA TRP A 73 4.45 8.32 -2.54
C TRP A 73 5.31 7.08 -2.23
N PRO A 74 5.42 6.58 -0.98
CA PRO A 74 6.14 5.34 -0.71
C PRO A 74 5.54 4.14 -1.44
N ILE A 75 4.21 4.07 -1.53
CA ILE A 75 3.50 2.98 -2.20
C ILE A 75 3.64 3.12 -3.72
N GLN A 76 3.50 4.34 -4.25
CA GLN A 76 3.72 4.60 -5.67
C GLN A 76 5.17 4.29 -6.08
N GLY A 77 6.15 4.65 -5.24
CA GLY A 77 7.57 4.34 -5.45
C GLY A 77 7.85 2.85 -5.41
N LEU A 78 7.26 2.12 -4.45
CA LEU A 78 7.35 0.66 -4.38
C LEU A 78 6.85 0.02 -5.68
N MET A 79 5.67 0.43 -6.17
CA MET A 79 5.12 -0.12 -7.41
C MET A 79 5.88 0.33 -8.65
N ARG A 80 6.48 1.52 -8.65
CA ARG A 80 7.29 1.99 -9.79
C ARG A 80 8.57 1.17 -9.95
N HIS A 81 9.22 0.79 -8.85
CA HIS A 81 10.57 0.22 -8.87
C HIS A 81 10.61 -1.29 -8.55
N PHE A 82 9.64 -1.81 -7.80
CA PHE A 82 9.63 -3.16 -7.27
C PHE A 82 8.34 -3.93 -7.56
N ARG A 83 7.52 -3.51 -8.54
CA ARG A 83 6.32 -4.26 -8.96
C ARG A 83 6.60 -5.74 -9.25
N PRO A 84 7.69 -6.13 -9.95
CA PRO A 84 7.99 -7.54 -10.18
C PRO A 84 8.20 -8.34 -8.88
N GLU A 85 8.77 -7.73 -7.84
CA GLU A 85 8.97 -8.39 -6.54
C GLU A 85 7.63 -8.60 -5.82
N VAL A 86 6.73 -7.62 -5.91
CA VAL A 86 5.35 -7.72 -5.37
C VAL A 86 4.55 -8.79 -6.11
N GLU A 87 4.57 -8.79 -7.45
CA GLU A 87 3.86 -9.77 -8.28
C GLU A 87 4.35 -11.19 -8.04
N LYS A 88 5.67 -11.39 -7.97
CA LYS A 88 6.28 -12.68 -7.63
C LYS A 88 5.75 -13.22 -6.30
N ARG A 89 5.64 -12.37 -5.27
CA ARG A 89 5.14 -12.79 -3.95
C ARG A 89 3.67 -13.22 -3.99
N ILE A 90 2.86 -12.58 -4.83
CA ILE A 90 1.47 -12.97 -5.04
C ILE A 90 1.40 -14.33 -5.71
N GLU A 91 2.17 -14.53 -6.78
CA GLU A 91 2.24 -15.80 -7.52
C GLU A 91 2.70 -16.95 -6.61
N GLU A 92 3.76 -16.75 -5.82
CA GLU A 92 4.25 -17.73 -4.84
C GLU A 92 3.17 -18.13 -3.84
N ASN A 93 2.38 -17.17 -3.35
CA ASN A 93 1.29 -17.45 -2.42
C ASN A 93 0.12 -18.19 -3.11
N GLN A 94 -0.20 -17.85 -4.36
CA GLN A 94 -1.22 -18.57 -5.14
C GLN A 94 -0.81 -20.01 -5.42
N GLN A 95 0.45 -20.25 -5.78
CA GLN A 95 0.99 -21.60 -5.96
C GLN A 95 0.94 -22.41 -4.66
N ARG A 96 1.33 -21.80 -3.53
CA ARG A 96 1.22 -22.43 -2.21
C ARG A 96 -0.21 -22.82 -1.85
N LYS A 97 -1.19 -21.98 -2.19
CA LYS A 97 -2.62 -22.27 -1.98
C LYS A 97 -3.17 -23.33 -2.92
N ALA A 98 -2.64 -23.46 -4.14
CA ALA A 98 -3.08 -24.47 -5.09
C ALA A 98 -2.60 -25.89 -4.76
N VAL A 99 -1.51 -26.00 -3.98
CA VAL A 99 -0.91 -27.29 -3.56
C VAL A 99 -1.45 -27.75 -2.20
N ALA A 100 -2.11 -26.87 -1.43
CA ALA A 100 -2.71 -27.14 -0.13
C ALA A 100 -4.17 -27.62 -0.25
#